data_AF-A0A7D9ISX4-F1
#
_entry.id   AF-A0A7D9ISX4-F1
#
_cell.length_a   1.000
_cell.length_b   1.000
_cell.length_c   1.000
_cell.angle_alpha   90.00
_cell.angle_beta   90.00
_cell.angle_gamma   90.00
#
_symmetry.space_group_name_H-M   'P 1'
#
loop_
_entity.id
_entity.type
_entity.pdbx_description
1 polymer ?
#
loop_
_entity_poly.entity_id
_entity_poly.type
_entity_poly.pdbx_seq_one_letter_code
_entity_poly.pdbx_strand_id
1 'polypeptide(L)'
;KEHNSENDEESEFSGSEQTTNKEPRRPSRGYRKVIDYRKKTKAWYKAFLAGNVLTCWRPSLKHWKKFPASEAEHYLPVRKMSPVFKIEAVNKKKWTPEQDKEYQLPLFSSAPINSAGGLCNVTFNVGGSVWAMDWAPIPVGEENCDQYLAIGCHSDPDKKHLLSECYKEKGVLQIWRVPKLRNGIRPTEQPEFCLGIVHDYGPVWDARWCPSGAWDPLSPQDGELRRLGLLALACADGRVRIFSVPFPCSLMKNDGGEAGKSPSDILYRAVPHMVLSPGSLCRKYQDECGPAWTVSWQPINGHNKVIASYADGTVAIWNLKTENRILKAATPDGLTE
;
A
#
# COMPACT_ATOMS: atom_id res chain seq x y z
N LYS A 1 35.26 2.26 -40.75
CA LYS A 1 36.33 1.61 -41.51
C LYS A 1 35.68 0.90 -42.67
N GLU A 2 35.61 1.63 -43.77
CA GLU A 2 35.20 1.16 -45.08
C GLU A 2 36.15 0.06 -45.57
N HIS A 3 35.65 -0.81 -46.44
CA HIS A 3 36.06 -0.93 -47.85
C HIS A 3 36.04 -2.37 -48.35
N ASN A 4 35.33 -2.59 -49.45
CA ASN A 4 35.83 -3.08 -50.74
C ASN A 4 34.61 -3.47 -51.60
N SER A 5 34.20 -2.64 -52.56
CA SER A 5 34.75 -2.46 -53.91
C SER A 5 34.36 -3.61 -54.85
N GLU A 6 33.34 -3.37 -55.66
CA GLU A 6 33.11 -4.10 -56.90
C GLU A 6 33.05 -3.10 -58.05
N ASN A 7 33.75 -3.48 -59.11
CA ASN A 7 34.09 -2.71 -60.29
C ASN A 7 32.91 -2.51 -61.24
N ASP A 8 33.04 -1.40 -61.96
CA ASP A 8 32.24 -0.92 -63.07
C ASP A 8 32.29 -1.85 -64.30
N GLU A 9 31.15 -2.00 -64.97
CA GLU A 9 31.09 -2.09 -66.44
C GLU A 9 29.96 -1.19 -66.94
N GLU A 10 30.34 -0.13 -67.66
CA GLU A 10 29.46 0.74 -68.44
C GLU A 10 29.04 0.06 -69.75
N SER A 11 27.77 0.20 -70.12
CA SER A 11 27.41 0.37 -71.53
C SER A 11 26.16 1.24 -71.64
N GLU A 12 26.31 2.36 -72.34
CA GLU A 12 25.27 3.32 -72.66
C GLU A 12 24.33 2.79 -73.76
N PHE A 13 23.02 3.00 -73.59
CA PHE A 13 22.15 3.20 -74.75
C PHE A 13 21.14 4.32 -74.48
N SER A 14 21.28 5.36 -75.30
CA SER A 14 20.48 6.58 -75.38
C SER A 14 19.04 6.34 -75.83
N GLY A 15 18.09 7.14 -75.33
CA GLY A 15 16.76 7.23 -75.92
C GLY A 15 15.75 7.95 -75.04
N SER A 16 15.62 9.25 -75.26
CA SER A 16 14.71 10.22 -74.63
C SER A 16 13.22 9.85 -74.68
N GLU A 17 12.52 9.97 -73.55
CA GLU A 17 11.12 10.39 -73.52
C GLU A 17 10.80 11.21 -72.28
N GLN A 18 10.33 12.43 -72.51
CA GLN A 18 9.89 13.40 -71.51
C GLN A 18 8.69 12.83 -70.74
N THR A 19 8.81 12.70 -69.42
CA THR A 19 7.64 12.57 -68.54
C THR A 19 7.72 13.60 -67.42
N THR A 20 6.63 14.34 -67.31
CA THR A 20 6.41 15.49 -66.44
C THR A 20 6.68 15.15 -64.97
N ASN A 21 7.54 15.95 -64.36
CA ASN A 21 7.86 15.97 -62.95
C ASN A 21 6.57 16.22 -62.11
N LYS A 22 6.03 15.17 -61.46
CA LYS A 22 5.02 15.30 -60.40
C LYS A 22 5.62 14.76 -59.12
N GLU A 23 5.99 15.67 -58.22
CA GLU A 23 6.42 15.34 -56.87
C GLU A 23 5.40 14.40 -56.18
N PRO A 24 5.86 13.37 -55.46
CA PRO A 24 4.95 12.50 -54.72
C PRO A 24 4.33 13.28 -53.56
N ARG A 25 3.00 13.40 -53.58
CA ARG A 25 2.19 13.98 -52.50
C ARG A 25 2.53 13.28 -51.18
N ARG A 26 2.95 14.07 -50.18
CA ARG A 26 3.16 13.60 -48.79
C ARG A 26 1.93 12.84 -48.30
N PRO A 27 2.07 11.67 -47.66
CA PRO A 27 0.93 10.97 -47.09
C PRO A 27 0.29 11.85 -46.02
N SER A 28 -1.02 12.05 -46.15
CA SER A 28 -1.86 12.72 -45.15
C SER A 28 -1.59 12.12 -43.78
N ARG A 29 -1.33 12.96 -42.77
CA ARG A 29 -1.16 12.56 -41.36
C ARG A 29 -2.32 11.64 -40.97
N GLY A 30 -2.05 10.32 -40.98
CA GLY A 30 -2.98 9.31 -40.53
C GLY A 30 -3.40 9.63 -39.10
N TYR A 31 -4.70 9.62 -38.86
CA TYR A 31 -5.30 9.81 -37.55
C TYR A 31 -4.72 8.78 -36.58
N ARG A 32 -3.72 9.16 -35.77
CA ARG A 32 -3.20 8.31 -34.70
C ARG A 32 -4.36 8.09 -33.74
N LYS A 33 -4.92 6.89 -33.73
CA LYS A 33 -5.90 6.46 -32.71
C LYS A 33 -5.24 6.66 -31.34
N VAL A 34 -5.60 7.73 -30.65
CA VAL A 34 -5.18 7.96 -29.27
C VAL A 34 -5.83 6.87 -28.44
N ILE A 35 -5.02 5.93 -27.93
CA ILE A 35 -5.50 4.89 -27.04
C ILE A 35 -5.79 5.55 -25.69
N ASP A 36 -7.06 5.55 -25.28
CA ASP A 36 -7.43 5.92 -23.92
C ASP A 36 -7.06 4.78 -22.96
N TYR A 37 -5.84 4.85 -22.44
CA TYR A 37 -5.33 3.88 -21.46
C TYR A 37 -6.19 3.84 -20.20
N ARG A 38 -6.78 4.96 -19.75
CA ARG A 38 -7.65 4.96 -18.57
C ARG A 38 -8.88 4.09 -18.79
N LYS A 39 -9.54 4.24 -19.95
CA LYS A 39 -10.70 3.42 -20.29
C LYS A 39 -10.35 1.94 -20.37
N LYS A 40 -9.23 1.58 -21.01
CA LYS A 40 -8.75 0.19 -21.09
C LYS A 40 -8.42 -0.39 -19.72
N THR A 41 -7.72 0.36 -18.88
CA THR A 41 -7.38 -0.03 -17.52
C THR A 41 -8.63 -0.23 -16.66
N LYS A 42 -9.62 0.67 -16.72
CA LYS A 42 -10.90 0.50 -16.03
C LYS A 42 -11.66 -0.75 -16.52
N ALA A 43 -11.66 -1.01 -17.82
CA ALA A 43 -12.30 -2.21 -18.39
C ALA A 43 -11.60 -3.50 -17.93
N TRP A 44 -10.27 -3.50 -17.90
CA TRP A 44 -9.48 -4.62 -17.37
C TRP A 44 -9.80 -4.85 -15.89
N TYR A 45 -9.75 -3.82 -15.05
CA TYR A 45 -10.09 -3.95 -13.64
C TYR A 45 -11.51 -4.48 -13.45
N LYS A 46 -12.50 -3.96 -14.19
CA LYS A 46 -13.87 -4.46 -14.10
C LYS A 46 -14.01 -5.95 -14.50
N ALA A 47 -13.16 -6.44 -15.40
CA ALA A 47 -13.20 -7.82 -15.86
C ALA A 47 -12.49 -8.80 -14.90
N PHE A 48 -11.46 -8.35 -14.19
CA PHE A 48 -10.57 -9.24 -13.41
C PHE A 48 -10.61 -9.03 -11.89
N LEU A 49 -11.08 -7.88 -11.42
CA LEU A 49 -11.28 -7.65 -9.99
C LEU A 49 -12.49 -8.44 -9.49
N ALA A 50 -12.37 -8.96 -8.27
CA ALA A 50 -13.43 -9.69 -7.62
C ALA A 50 -14.46 -8.73 -7.02
N GLY A 51 -15.76 -9.03 -7.18
CA GLY A 51 -16.84 -8.21 -6.66
C GLY A 51 -16.92 -8.24 -5.13
N ASN A 52 -17.03 -9.43 -4.54
CA ASN A 52 -17.02 -9.65 -3.09
C ASN A 52 -16.11 -10.84 -2.77
N VAL A 53 -15.14 -10.65 -1.87
CA VAL A 53 -14.24 -11.72 -1.42
C VAL A 53 -14.30 -11.88 0.10
N LEU A 54 -14.13 -13.14 0.53
CA LEU A 54 -13.98 -13.53 1.94
C LEU A 54 -15.06 -12.85 2.82
N THR A 55 -16.32 -12.97 2.41
CA THR A 55 -17.46 -12.26 3.02
C THR A 55 -17.71 -12.66 4.47
N CYS A 56 -17.24 -13.84 4.89
CA CYS A 56 -17.28 -14.29 6.28
C CYS A 56 -16.23 -13.59 7.17
N TRP A 57 -15.22 -12.93 6.60
CA TRP A 57 -14.19 -12.20 7.34
C TRP A 57 -14.59 -10.74 7.49
N ARG A 58 -15.69 -10.51 8.21
CA ARG A 58 -16.17 -9.18 8.53
C ARG A 58 -15.47 -8.65 9.79
N PRO A 59 -15.13 -7.35 9.85
CA PRO A 59 -14.68 -6.76 11.08
C PRO A 59 -15.86 -6.63 12.05
N SER A 60 -15.60 -6.89 13.33
CA SER A 60 -16.59 -6.74 14.39
C SER A 60 -15.93 -6.21 15.66
N LEU A 61 -16.71 -5.62 16.56
CA LEU A 61 -16.21 -5.09 17.83
C LEU A 61 -15.58 -6.17 18.73
N LYS A 62 -15.88 -7.45 18.51
CA LYS A 62 -15.21 -8.55 19.22
C LYS A 62 -13.73 -8.67 18.84
N HIS A 63 -13.40 -8.38 17.58
CA HIS A 63 -12.04 -8.45 17.07
C HIS A 63 -11.25 -7.17 17.32
N TRP A 64 -11.92 -6.04 17.57
CA TRP A 64 -11.32 -4.71 17.68
C TRP A 64 -11.55 -4.15 19.07
N LYS A 65 -10.49 -4.10 19.89
CA LYS A 65 -10.53 -3.58 21.25
C LYS A 65 -9.72 -2.29 21.33
N LYS A 66 -10.32 -1.23 21.87
CA LYS A 66 -9.61 0.02 22.13
C LYS A 66 -8.43 -0.24 23.07
N PHE A 67 -7.27 0.32 22.74
CA PHE A 67 -6.06 0.11 23.52
C PHE A 67 -5.94 1.13 24.66
N PRO A 68 -5.58 0.72 25.90
CA PRO A 68 -5.48 1.65 27.02
C PRO A 68 -4.42 2.73 26.78
N ALA A 69 -4.77 4.00 27.01
CA ALA A 69 -3.85 5.12 26.84
C ALA A 69 -2.62 5.03 27.77
N SER A 70 -2.76 4.42 28.94
CA SER A 70 -1.67 4.19 29.89
C SER A 70 -0.54 3.30 29.36
N GLU A 71 -0.85 2.40 28.42
CA GLU A 71 0.13 1.48 27.83
C GLU A 71 0.61 1.92 26.44
N ALA A 72 -0.06 2.91 25.85
CA ALA A 72 0.14 3.35 24.47
C ALA A 72 1.61 3.75 24.19
N GLU A 73 2.24 4.46 25.11
CA GLU A 73 3.58 5.04 24.93
C GLU A 73 4.65 3.98 24.59
N HIS A 74 4.48 2.74 25.08
CA HIS A 74 5.42 1.64 24.80
C HIS A 74 5.32 1.06 23.39
N TYR A 75 4.27 1.39 22.64
CA TYR A 75 4.06 0.93 21.26
C TYR A 75 4.33 2.04 20.22
N LEU A 76 4.32 3.29 20.67
CA LEU A 76 4.51 4.44 19.78
C LEU A 76 5.98 4.58 19.35
N PRO A 77 6.24 5.20 18.19
CA PRO A 77 7.59 5.54 17.79
C PRO A 77 8.31 6.41 18.83
N VAL A 78 9.62 6.14 18.99
CA VAL A 78 10.50 6.82 19.92
C VAL A 78 10.72 8.28 19.50
N ARG A 79 10.83 8.54 18.19
CA ARG A 79 10.99 9.91 17.67
C ARG A 79 9.65 10.64 17.63
N LYS A 80 9.49 11.60 18.54
CA LYS A 80 8.28 12.43 18.65
C LYS A 80 8.24 13.62 17.68
N MET A 81 9.37 13.92 17.03
CA MET A 81 9.50 15.01 16.05
C MET A 81 10.21 14.48 14.81
N SER A 82 9.87 15.02 13.64
CA SER A 82 10.62 14.75 12.40
C SER A 82 12.01 15.38 12.46
N PRO A 83 12.94 14.95 11.60
CA PRO A 83 14.08 15.78 11.22
C PRO A 83 13.59 17.15 10.72
N VAL A 84 14.44 18.16 10.80
CA VAL A 84 14.18 19.46 10.16
C VAL A 84 14.32 19.28 8.65
N PHE A 85 13.36 19.79 7.87
CA PHE A 85 13.38 19.69 6.41
C PHE A 85 12.81 20.94 5.75
N LYS A 86 13.10 21.10 4.45
CA LYS A 86 12.54 22.14 3.57
C LYS A 86 11.75 21.49 2.44
N ILE A 87 10.72 22.17 1.94
CA ILE A 87 9.93 21.73 0.77
C ILE A 87 10.12 22.77 -0.33
N GLU A 88 10.74 22.35 -1.44
CA GLU A 88 11.05 23.23 -2.57
C GLU A 88 10.48 22.70 -3.89
N ALA A 89 10.00 23.61 -4.73
CA ALA A 89 9.58 23.29 -6.10
C ALA A 89 10.78 23.39 -7.05
N VAL A 90 11.11 22.29 -7.73
CA VAL A 90 12.34 22.15 -8.55
C VAL A 90 12.43 23.11 -9.76
N ASN A 91 11.33 23.71 -10.21
CA ASN A 91 11.27 24.41 -11.52
C ASN A 91 10.84 25.90 -11.49
N LYS A 92 11.14 26.67 -10.43
CA LYS A 92 10.80 28.10 -10.39
C LYS A 92 11.97 29.01 -10.80
N LYS A 93 11.69 29.96 -11.70
CA LYS A 93 12.64 30.96 -12.22
C LYS A 93 12.95 32.12 -11.24
N LYS A 94 12.28 32.21 -10.09
CA LYS A 94 12.50 33.28 -9.10
C LYS A 94 12.43 32.72 -7.68
N TRP A 95 13.38 33.14 -6.85
CA TRP A 95 13.44 32.89 -5.42
C TRP A 95 12.26 33.55 -4.70
N THR A 96 11.69 32.88 -3.70
CA THR A 96 10.62 33.40 -2.83
C THR A 96 10.96 33.12 -1.36
N PRO A 97 10.71 34.04 -0.41
CA PRO A 97 10.99 33.86 1.02
C PRO A 97 10.38 32.59 1.65
N GLU A 98 9.31 32.07 1.06
CA GLU A 98 8.64 30.82 1.47
C GLU A 98 9.48 29.55 1.25
N GLN A 99 10.55 29.61 0.42
CA GLN A 99 11.44 28.48 0.12
C GLN A 99 12.39 28.15 1.27
N ASP A 100 12.80 29.14 2.07
CA ASP A 100 13.72 28.94 3.18
C ASP A 100 13.03 28.55 4.48
N LYS A 101 11.70 28.37 4.46
CA LYS A 101 10.96 27.93 5.64
C LYS A 101 11.32 26.49 5.96
N GLU A 102 11.95 26.33 7.11
CA GLU A 102 12.19 25.03 7.72
C GLU A 102 10.94 24.52 8.42
N TYR A 103 10.71 23.23 8.29
CA TYR A 103 9.60 22.52 8.92
C TYR A 103 10.14 21.47 9.87
N GLN A 104 9.49 21.34 11.00
CA GLN A 104 9.65 20.23 11.92
C GLN A 104 8.26 19.80 12.38
N LEU A 105 7.92 18.53 12.16
CA LEU A 105 6.57 18.01 12.36
C LEU A 105 6.51 17.14 13.61
N PRO A 106 5.58 17.39 14.55
CA PRO A 106 5.22 16.42 15.57
C PRO A 106 4.87 15.05 15.01
N LEU A 107 5.03 14.00 15.81
CA LEU A 107 4.62 12.64 15.49
C LEU A 107 3.14 12.61 15.09
N PHE A 108 2.85 11.92 13.99
CA PHE A 108 1.51 11.79 13.41
C PHE A 108 0.87 13.09 12.93
N SER A 109 1.67 14.13 12.70
CA SER A 109 1.20 15.39 12.12
C SER A 109 1.59 15.52 10.65
N SER A 110 0.84 16.37 9.95
CA SER A 110 1.05 16.70 8.55
C SER A 110 1.61 18.10 8.38
N ALA A 111 2.43 18.28 7.34
CA ALA A 111 2.84 19.60 6.91
C ALA A 111 1.63 20.38 6.40
N PRO A 112 1.63 21.72 6.56
CA PRO A 112 0.65 22.58 5.92
C PRO A 112 0.61 22.33 4.41
N ILE A 113 -0.59 22.40 3.83
CA ILE A 113 -0.77 22.31 2.39
C ILE A 113 -0.04 23.48 1.76
N ASN A 114 0.92 23.18 0.87
CA ASN A 114 1.72 24.22 0.27
C ASN A 114 0.92 24.97 -0.81
N SER A 115 0.60 26.23 -0.52
CA SER A 115 -0.09 27.14 -1.45
C SER A 115 0.83 27.60 -2.60
N ALA A 116 2.15 27.49 -2.45
CA ALA A 116 3.11 27.98 -3.42
C ALA A 116 3.01 27.21 -4.75
N GLY A 117 2.98 27.96 -5.85
CA GLY A 117 2.59 27.48 -7.18
C GLY A 117 3.26 26.17 -7.65
N GLY A 118 2.43 25.17 -7.99
CA GLY A 118 2.80 23.95 -8.72
C GLY A 118 2.99 22.68 -7.88
N LEU A 119 3.11 22.79 -6.55
CA LEU A 119 3.28 21.64 -5.68
C LEU A 119 1.93 20.96 -5.40
N CYS A 120 1.86 19.66 -5.66
CA CYS A 120 0.68 18.82 -5.39
C CYS A 120 1.03 17.65 -4.46
N ASN A 121 2.08 17.80 -3.65
CA ASN A 121 2.51 16.80 -2.67
C ASN A 121 1.84 17.05 -1.32
N VAL A 122 1.77 15.98 -0.53
CA VAL A 122 1.49 16.01 0.90
C VAL A 122 2.67 15.39 1.63
N THR A 123 2.97 15.88 2.82
CA THR A 123 4.09 15.40 3.65
C THR A 123 3.59 15.27 5.08
N PHE A 124 3.93 14.17 5.76
CA PHE A 124 3.52 13.91 7.13
C PHE A 124 4.54 13.05 7.86
N ASN A 125 4.58 13.16 9.19
CA ASN A 125 5.54 12.46 10.04
C ASN A 125 4.93 11.19 10.65
N VAL A 126 5.47 10.04 10.26
CA VAL A 126 5.06 8.71 10.75
C VAL A 126 5.88 8.22 11.94
N GLY A 127 6.94 8.93 12.33
CA GLY A 127 7.72 8.65 13.54
C GLY A 127 8.95 7.76 13.39
N GLY A 128 9.20 7.18 12.22
CA GLY A 128 10.32 6.27 12.02
C GLY A 128 10.54 5.89 10.56
N SER A 129 11.48 4.97 10.34
CA SER A 129 11.78 4.42 9.01
C SER A 129 10.59 3.63 8.49
N VAL A 130 10.12 3.96 7.29
CA VAL A 130 9.02 3.26 6.61
C VAL A 130 9.57 2.01 5.92
N TRP A 131 9.11 0.84 6.32
CA TRP A 131 9.51 -0.44 5.74
C TRP A 131 8.40 -1.10 4.95
N ALA A 132 7.16 -0.94 5.41
CA ALA A 132 5.98 -1.44 4.73
C ALA A 132 5.03 -0.28 4.43
N MET A 133 4.50 -0.23 3.21
CA MET A 133 3.51 0.77 2.82
C MET A 133 2.68 0.28 1.64
N ASP A 134 1.35 0.42 1.74
CA ASP A 134 0.46 0.06 0.64
C ASP A 134 -0.89 0.81 0.70
N TRP A 135 -1.42 1.15 -0.49
CA TRP A 135 -2.67 1.88 -0.65
C TRP A 135 -3.86 0.93 -0.53
N ALA A 136 -4.86 1.30 0.28
CA ALA A 136 -6.13 0.60 0.31
C ALA A 136 -6.82 0.75 -1.06
N PRO A 137 -7.21 -0.35 -1.71
CA PRO A 137 -7.80 -0.28 -3.03
C PRO A 137 -9.20 0.30 -2.98
N ILE A 138 -9.46 1.24 -3.89
CA ILE A 138 -10.78 1.85 -4.08
C ILE A 138 -11.48 1.14 -5.25
N PRO A 139 -12.71 0.64 -5.06
CA PRO A 139 -13.45 0.02 -6.16
C PRO A 139 -13.62 0.95 -7.36
N VAL A 140 -13.58 0.36 -8.56
CA VAL A 140 -13.82 1.10 -9.81
C VAL A 140 -15.23 1.69 -9.79
N GLY A 141 -15.32 3.02 -9.86
CA GLY A 141 -16.58 3.76 -9.77
C GLY A 141 -16.72 4.61 -8.50
N GLU A 142 -15.96 4.31 -7.46
CA GLU A 142 -15.98 5.02 -6.16
C GLU A 142 -14.89 6.10 -6.08
N GLU A 143 -14.69 6.87 -7.16
CA GLU A 143 -13.58 7.85 -7.28
C GLU A 143 -13.76 9.11 -6.42
N ASN A 144 -14.89 9.22 -5.70
CA ASN A 144 -15.23 10.36 -4.87
C ASN A 144 -15.18 10.04 -3.36
N CYS A 145 -14.27 9.17 -2.93
CA CYS A 145 -14.00 8.89 -1.53
C CYS A 145 -12.56 9.27 -1.13
N ASP A 146 -12.34 9.43 0.17
CA ASP A 146 -10.99 9.55 0.70
C ASP A 146 -10.22 8.25 0.46
N GLN A 147 -8.90 8.38 0.39
CA GLN A 147 -7.97 7.26 0.18
C GLN A 147 -7.35 6.90 1.52
N TYR A 148 -6.89 5.65 1.65
CA TYR A 148 -6.27 5.18 2.88
C TYR A 148 -4.93 4.52 2.57
N LEU A 149 -3.96 4.76 3.42
CA LEU A 149 -2.60 4.24 3.29
C LEU A 149 -2.25 3.48 4.57
N ALA A 150 -1.85 2.21 4.43
CA ALA A 150 -1.27 1.46 5.54
C ALA A 150 0.24 1.70 5.55
N ILE A 151 0.82 1.95 6.73
CA ILE A 151 2.25 2.20 6.92
C ILE A 151 2.74 1.40 8.12
N GLY A 152 3.72 0.53 7.89
CA GLY A 152 4.53 -0.11 8.92
C GLY A 152 5.86 0.63 9.07
N CYS A 153 6.10 1.19 10.26
CA CYS A 153 7.36 1.84 10.59
C CYS A 153 8.08 1.11 11.72
N HIS A 154 9.41 1.22 11.76
CA HIS A 154 10.16 0.81 12.94
C HIS A 154 9.99 1.87 14.03
N SER A 155 9.59 1.44 15.23
CA SER A 155 9.39 2.33 16.38
C SER A 155 10.68 3.05 16.78
N ASP A 156 11.83 2.39 16.63
CA ASP A 156 13.16 2.95 16.82
C ASP A 156 13.95 2.84 15.50
N PRO A 157 14.23 3.94 14.80
CA PRO A 157 14.95 3.92 13.53
C PRO A 157 16.44 3.60 13.67
N ASP A 158 17.02 3.72 14.87
CA ASP A 158 18.44 3.46 15.12
C ASP A 158 18.68 2.00 15.56
N LYS A 159 17.60 1.27 15.87
CA LYS A 159 17.63 -0.16 16.20
C LYS A 159 17.96 -1.01 14.97
N LYS A 160 18.82 -2.01 15.19
CA LYS A 160 19.26 -2.95 14.16
C LYS A 160 18.65 -4.34 14.42
N HIS A 161 18.30 -5.02 13.34
CA HIS A 161 17.75 -6.37 13.33
C HIS A 161 18.61 -7.24 12.40
N LEU A 162 18.96 -8.45 12.85
CA LEU A 162 19.62 -9.43 12.01
C LEU A 162 18.61 -10.05 11.04
N LEU A 163 19.03 -10.22 9.78
CA LEU A 163 18.11 -10.67 8.73
C LEU A 163 17.57 -12.09 8.94
N SER A 164 18.29 -12.92 9.69
CA SER A 164 17.94 -14.32 9.93
C SER A 164 17.13 -14.56 11.20
N GLU A 165 16.97 -13.55 12.05
CA GLU A 165 16.40 -13.73 13.39
C GLU A 165 14.97 -13.22 13.50
N CYS A 166 14.15 -13.95 14.26
CA CYS A 166 12.80 -13.54 14.57
C CYS A 166 12.75 -12.52 15.72
N TYR A 167 11.82 -11.58 15.65
CA TYR A 167 11.64 -10.54 16.68
C TYR A 167 10.17 -10.41 17.10
N LYS A 168 9.91 -10.20 18.40
CA LYS A 168 8.57 -10.03 18.99
C LYS A 168 8.48 -8.71 19.76
N GLU A 169 8.68 -7.62 19.02
CA GLU A 169 8.74 -6.27 19.58
C GLU A 169 7.40 -5.55 19.43
N LYS A 170 7.22 -4.55 20.29
CA LYS A 170 6.05 -3.66 20.28
C LYS A 170 6.13 -2.69 19.09
N GLY A 171 5.01 -2.52 18.42
CA GLY A 171 4.89 -1.57 17.33
C GLY A 171 3.44 -1.18 17.04
N VAL A 172 3.30 -0.23 16.11
CA VAL A 172 2.02 0.23 15.61
C VAL A 172 2.02 0.21 14.08
N LEU A 173 1.07 -0.53 13.52
CA LEU A 173 0.73 -0.41 12.11
C LEU A 173 -0.24 0.76 11.96
N GLN A 174 0.10 1.71 11.08
CA GLN A 174 -0.61 2.97 10.97
C GLN A 174 -1.53 2.98 9.75
N ILE A 175 -2.76 3.43 9.93
CA ILE A 175 -3.69 3.73 8.83
C ILE A 175 -3.88 5.24 8.74
N TRP A 176 -3.50 5.79 7.59
CA TRP A 176 -3.59 7.20 7.29
C TRP A 176 -4.72 7.46 6.32
N ARG A 177 -5.61 8.39 6.66
CA ARG A 177 -6.57 8.98 5.73
C ARG A 177 -5.81 9.98 4.88
N VAL A 178 -5.84 9.80 3.58
CA VAL A 178 -5.34 10.77 2.60
C VAL A 178 -6.53 11.34 1.83
N PRO A 179 -6.70 12.67 1.82
CA PRO A 179 -7.78 13.30 1.08
C PRO A 179 -7.77 12.94 -0.40
N LYS A 180 -8.92 13.13 -1.05
CA LYS A 180 -9.13 12.83 -2.47
C LYS A 180 -8.01 13.36 -3.37
N LEU A 181 -7.09 12.47 -3.76
CA LEU A 181 -6.04 12.79 -4.71
C LEU A 181 -6.60 12.69 -6.12
N ARG A 182 -6.51 13.78 -6.89
CA ARG A 182 -6.90 13.83 -8.30
C ARG A 182 -5.76 14.41 -9.11
N ASN A 183 -5.44 13.78 -10.24
CA ASN A 183 -4.34 14.24 -11.10
C ASN A 183 -4.52 15.69 -11.53
N GLY A 184 -3.52 16.52 -11.25
CA GLY A 184 -3.52 17.94 -11.61
C GLY A 184 -4.39 18.84 -10.70
N ILE A 185 -5.02 18.28 -9.67
CA ILE A 185 -5.79 19.03 -8.67
C ILE A 185 -5.01 18.99 -7.36
N ARG A 186 -4.89 20.17 -6.73
CA ARG A 186 -4.19 20.27 -5.45
C ARG A 186 -5.02 19.68 -4.31
N PRO A 187 -4.38 18.99 -3.35
CA PRO A 187 -5.03 18.63 -2.11
C PRO A 187 -5.57 19.86 -1.38
N THR A 188 -6.78 19.76 -0.82
CA THR A 188 -7.43 20.81 -0.01
C THR A 188 -7.39 20.53 1.48
N GLU A 189 -7.07 19.30 1.85
CA GLU A 189 -6.98 18.81 3.22
C GLU A 189 -5.61 18.15 3.44
N GLN A 190 -5.19 18.02 4.70
CA GLN A 190 -3.97 17.33 5.07
C GLN A 190 -4.25 15.83 5.33
N PRO A 191 -3.27 14.95 5.12
CA PRO A 191 -3.37 13.57 5.60
C PRO A 191 -3.53 13.51 7.13
N GLU A 192 -4.19 12.48 7.61
CA GLU A 192 -4.51 12.31 9.02
C GLU A 192 -4.25 10.88 9.47
N PHE A 193 -3.50 10.71 10.55
CA PHE A 193 -3.38 9.43 11.24
C PHE A 193 -4.71 9.14 11.94
N CYS A 194 -5.42 8.11 11.49
CA CYS A 194 -6.82 7.90 11.86
C CYS A 194 -7.10 6.56 12.56
N LEU A 195 -6.16 5.61 12.48
CA LEU A 195 -6.24 4.34 13.20
C LEU A 195 -4.83 3.75 13.37
N GLY A 196 -4.47 3.40 14.60
CA GLY A 196 -3.27 2.62 14.92
C GLY A 196 -3.62 1.22 15.38
N ILE A 197 -3.01 0.21 14.78
CA ILE A 197 -3.15 -1.19 15.17
C ILE A 197 -1.90 -1.57 15.96
N VAL A 198 -2.02 -1.67 17.29
CA VAL A 198 -0.90 -2.04 18.15
C VAL A 198 -0.65 -3.54 18.10
N HIS A 199 0.63 -3.93 18.10
CA HIS A 199 1.03 -5.32 18.00
C HIS A 199 2.37 -5.62 18.69
N ASP A 200 2.64 -6.91 18.87
CA ASP A 200 3.87 -7.45 19.46
C ASP A 200 4.62 -8.37 18.47
N TYR A 201 4.41 -8.16 17.17
CA TYR A 201 4.92 -9.02 16.09
C TYR A 201 6.33 -8.68 15.60
N GLY A 202 7.02 -7.75 16.29
CA GLY A 202 8.25 -7.16 15.79
C GLY A 202 8.03 -6.24 14.59
N PRO A 203 9.12 -5.85 13.90
CA PRO A 203 9.03 -5.13 12.64
C PRO A 203 8.05 -5.73 11.63
N VAL A 204 7.30 -4.87 10.94
CA VAL A 204 6.48 -5.26 9.79
C VAL A 204 7.28 -4.98 8.53
N TRP A 205 7.73 -6.05 7.87
CA TRP A 205 8.63 -5.97 6.72
C TRP A 205 7.90 -5.69 5.41
N ASP A 206 6.67 -6.16 5.28
CA ASP A 206 5.79 -5.87 4.14
C ASP A 206 4.33 -5.86 4.59
N ALA A 207 3.51 -5.05 3.92
CA ALA A 207 2.09 -4.92 4.18
C ALA A 207 1.37 -4.77 2.85
N ARG A 208 0.37 -5.61 2.58
CA ARG A 208 -0.37 -5.62 1.32
C ARG A 208 -1.87 -5.69 1.51
N TRP A 209 -2.58 -4.75 0.92
CA TRP A 209 -4.02 -4.83 0.83
C TRP A 209 -4.45 -5.89 -0.18
N CYS A 210 -5.54 -6.59 0.13
CA CYS A 210 -6.20 -7.46 -0.82
C CYS A 210 -6.71 -6.63 -2.00
N PRO A 211 -6.35 -6.94 -3.26
CA PRO A 211 -6.51 -6.01 -4.39
C PRO A 211 -7.94 -5.56 -4.70
N SER A 212 -8.97 -6.35 -4.37
CA SER A 212 -10.38 -5.99 -4.57
C SER A 212 -11.36 -6.84 -3.77
N GLY A 213 -12.63 -6.45 -3.79
CA GLY A 213 -13.76 -7.20 -3.21
C GLY A 213 -13.82 -7.23 -1.68
N ALA A 214 -12.90 -6.52 -1.02
CA ALA A 214 -12.80 -6.43 0.42
C ALA A 214 -13.29 -5.06 0.97
N TRP A 215 -13.82 -4.20 0.13
CA TRP A 215 -14.28 -2.85 0.48
C TRP A 215 -15.81 -2.80 0.52
N ASP A 216 -16.38 -2.26 1.58
CA ASP A 216 -17.83 -2.16 1.73
C ASP A 216 -18.36 -0.76 1.35
N PRO A 217 -19.47 -0.66 0.59
CA PRO A 217 -20.14 0.61 0.28
C PRO A 217 -20.78 1.25 1.52
N LEU A 218 -21.28 2.48 1.36
CA LEU A 218 -21.84 3.33 2.43
C LEU A 218 -23.20 2.85 3.02
N SER A 219 -23.50 1.55 2.95
CA SER A 219 -24.72 0.96 3.52
C SER A 219 -24.35 -0.05 4.61
N PRO A 220 -24.24 0.36 5.88
CA PRO A 220 -24.10 -0.59 6.97
C PRO A 220 -25.39 -1.41 7.10
N GLN A 221 -25.24 -2.73 7.24
CA GLN A 221 -26.25 -3.54 7.93
C GLN A 221 -26.05 -3.33 9.43
N ASP A 222 -27.14 -3.33 10.20
CA ASP A 222 -27.10 -3.05 11.64
C ASP A 222 -26.14 -4.01 12.39
N GLY A 223 -25.26 -3.45 13.22
CA GLY A 223 -24.37 -4.18 14.13
C GLY A 223 -22.98 -4.58 13.60
N GLU A 224 -22.71 -4.44 12.30
CA GLU A 224 -21.40 -4.76 11.70
C GLU A 224 -20.54 -3.52 11.42
N LEU A 225 -19.22 -3.64 11.60
CA LEU A 225 -18.31 -2.57 11.20
C LEU A 225 -18.15 -2.60 9.68
N ARG A 226 -18.26 -1.43 9.04
CA ARG A 226 -18.02 -1.30 7.61
C ARG A 226 -16.55 -1.61 7.30
N ARG A 227 -16.29 -2.51 6.35
CA ARG A 227 -14.95 -2.98 6.01
C ARG A 227 -14.24 -2.05 5.01
N LEU A 228 -13.06 -1.56 5.38
CA LEU A 228 -12.17 -0.79 4.49
C LEU A 228 -11.41 -1.72 3.53
N GLY A 229 -10.94 -2.87 4.03
CA GLY A 229 -10.19 -3.83 3.24
C GLY A 229 -9.65 -4.99 4.07
N LEU A 230 -9.06 -5.97 3.38
CA LEU A 230 -8.23 -7.00 4.01
C LEU A 230 -6.77 -6.62 3.85
N LEU A 231 -5.99 -6.69 4.93
CA LEU A 231 -4.59 -6.30 4.96
C LEU A 231 -3.74 -7.46 5.46
N ALA A 232 -2.81 -7.94 4.63
CA ALA A 232 -1.82 -8.95 4.98
C ALA A 232 -0.52 -8.29 5.42
N LEU A 233 0.09 -8.79 6.50
CA LEU A 233 1.36 -8.32 7.04
C LEU A 233 2.37 -9.46 7.03
N ALA A 234 3.58 -9.19 6.56
CA ALA A 234 4.75 -10.04 6.78
C ALA A 234 5.51 -9.52 8.01
N CYS A 235 5.56 -10.32 9.08
CA CYS A 235 6.08 -9.89 10.38
C CYS A 235 7.43 -10.52 10.71
N ALA A 236 8.20 -9.83 11.54
CA ALA A 236 9.49 -10.28 12.01
C ALA A 236 9.44 -11.54 12.88
N ASP A 237 8.29 -11.88 13.47
CA ASP A 237 8.12 -13.12 14.24
C ASP A 237 7.90 -14.38 13.38
N GLY A 238 8.16 -14.28 12.07
CA GLY A 238 8.07 -15.41 11.14
C GLY A 238 6.65 -15.79 10.73
N ARG A 239 5.65 -14.95 11.04
CA ARG A 239 4.25 -15.21 10.69
C ARG A 239 3.70 -14.15 9.76
N VAL A 240 2.80 -14.56 8.87
CA VAL A 240 1.97 -13.65 8.09
C VAL A 240 0.60 -13.51 8.74
N ARG A 241 0.08 -12.29 8.85
CA ARG A 241 -1.22 -12.04 9.50
C ARG A 241 -2.16 -11.31 8.56
N ILE A 242 -3.42 -11.72 8.54
CA ILE A 242 -4.46 -11.07 7.73
C ILE A 242 -5.49 -10.44 8.66
N PHE A 243 -5.70 -9.14 8.50
CA PHE A 243 -6.71 -8.36 9.22
C PHE A 243 -7.82 -7.93 8.29
N SER A 244 -9.07 -8.04 8.72
CA SER A 244 -10.16 -7.23 8.16
C SER A 244 -10.18 -5.88 8.85
N VAL A 245 -9.68 -4.86 8.16
CA VAL A 245 -9.58 -3.49 8.67
C VAL A 245 -10.92 -2.78 8.43
N PRO A 246 -11.58 -2.24 9.48
CA PRO A 246 -12.79 -1.45 9.33
C PRO A 246 -12.46 -0.01 8.90
N PHE A 247 -13.47 0.72 8.45
CA PHE A 247 -13.35 2.18 8.34
C PHE A 247 -13.12 2.79 9.72
N PRO A 248 -12.10 3.64 9.92
CA PRO A 248 -11.78 4.24 11.21
C PRO A 248 -12.97 4.96 11.87
N CYS A 249 -13.79 5.65 11.07
CA CYS A 249 -14.99 6.35 11.56
C CYS A 249 -16.05 5.40 12.15
N SER A 250 -16.05 4.12 11.78
CA SER A 250 -16.98 3.11 12.33
C SER A 250 -16.57 2.64 13.72
N LEU A 251 -15.26 2.61 14.00
CA LEU A 251 -14.75 2.30 15.35
C LEU A 251 -15.04 3.44 16.32
N MET A 252 -14.71 4.68 15.93
CA MET A 252 -14.86 5.85 16.80
C MET A 252 -16.30 6.12 17.22
N LYS A 253 -17.29 5.91 16.33
CA LYS A 253 -18.72 6.10 16.65
C LYS A 253 -19.21 5.18 17.78
N ASN A 254 -18.68 3.96 17.86
CA ASN A 254 -19.13 2.97 18.84
C ASN A 254 -18.48 3.17 20.21
N ASP A 255 -17.29 3.76 20.26
CA ASP A 255 -16.56 3.97 21.52
C ASP A 255 -17.02 5.20 22.30
N GLY A 256 -18.04 5.93 21.81
CA GLY A 256 -18.60 7.11 22.48
C GLY A 256 -17.63 8.28 22.67
N GLY A 257 -16.43 8.20 22.07
CA GLY A 257 -15.37 9.18 22.23
C GLY A 257 -15.56 10.38 21.32
N GLU A 258 -15.32 11.58 21.85
CA GLU A 258 -15.00 12.75 21.02
C GLU A 258 -13.76 12.41 20.18
N ALA A 259 -13.79 12.75 18.89
CA ALA A 259 -12.67 12.50 17.99
C ALA A 259 -11.41 13.24 18.47
N GLY A 260 -10.32 12.48 18.63
CA GLY A 260 -8.95 12.92 18.32
C GLY A 260 -8.40 14.14 19.07
N LYS A 261 -8.26 14.06 20.40
CA LYS A 261 -7.40 15.03 21.12
C LYS A 261 -5.97 14.51 21.27
N SER A 262 -5.77 13.19 21.30
CA SER A 262 -4.45 12.55 21.42
C SER A 262 -4.31 11.36 20.46
N PRO A 263 -3.10 11.07 19.95
CA PRO A 263 -2.82 9.85 19.18
C PRO A 263 -3.19 8.55 19.89
N SER A 264 -3.21 8.55 21.23
CA SER A 264 -3.61 7.39 22.04
C SER A 264 -5.08 7.01 21.87
N ASP A 265 -5.94 7.94 21.47
CA ASP A 265 -7.40 7.75 21.43
C ASP A 265 -7.85 6.87 20.26
N ILE A 266 -6.98 6.71 19.26
CA ILE A 266 -7.21 5.98 18.01
C ILE A 266 -6.36 4.71 17.89
N LEU A 267 -5.82 4.22 19.02
CA LEU A 267 -5.08 2.97 19.08
C LEU A 267 -6.00 1.81 19.44
N TYR A 268 -5.88 0.71 18.69
CA TYR A 268 -6.66 -0.50 18.87
C TYR A 268 -5.77 -1.72 18.81
N ARG A 269 -6.09 -2.72 19.63
CA ARG A 269 -5.58 -4.07 19.48
C ARG A 269 -6.59 -4.88 18.68
N ALA A 270 -6.11 -5.44 17.57
CA ALA A 270 -6.93 -6.24 16.68
C ALA A 270 -6.56 -7.73 16.77
N VAL A 271 -7.56 -8.60 16.78
CA VAL A 271 -7.38 -10.03 16.57
C VAL A 271 -7.31 -10.28 15.05
N PRO A 272 -6.23 -10.88 14.52
CA PRO A 272 -6.16 -11.24 13.11
C PRO A 272 -7.26 -12.23 12.72
N HIS A 273 -7.78 -12.13 11.49
CA HIS A 273 -8.71 -13.12 10.93
C HIS A 273 -8.01 -14.41 10.56
N MET A 274 -6.73 -14.34 10.19
CA MET A 274 -5.91 -15.51 9.93
C MET A 274 -4.45 -15.25 10.23
N VAL A 275 -3.74 -16.28 10.72
CA VAL A 275 -2.29 -16.27 10.94
C VAL A 275 -1.66 -17.40 10.16
N LEU A 276 -0.94 -17.06 9.10
CA LEU A 276 -0.29 -18.03 8.22
C LEU A 276 1.15 -18.27 8.70
N SER A 277 1.48 -19.55 8.86
CA SER A 277 2.84 -20.00 9.21
C SER A 277 3.33 -21.00 8.17
N PRO A 278 4.63 -20.99 7.81
CA PRO A 278 5.20 -22.04 6.99
C PRO A 278 5.22 -23.31 7.85
N GLY A 279 4.66 -24.41 7.34
CA GLY A 279 4.58 -25.67 8.09
C GLY A 279 5.95 -26.19 8.52
N SER A 280 5.97 -27.15 9.44
CA SER A 280 7.21 -27.73 10.02
C SER A 280 8.18 -28.36 9.03
N LEU A 281 7.78 -28.57 7.77
CA LEU A 281 8.59 -29.16 6.71
C LEU A 281 9.72 -28.25 6.19
N CYS A 282 9.67 -26.95 6.49
CA CYS A 282 10.64 -25.96 5.99
C CYS A 282 11.75 -25.60 7.00
N ARG A 283 11.91 -26.36 8.09
CA ARG A 283 12.80 -26.05 9.21
C ARG A 283 14.25 -26.50 8.96
N LYS A 284 15.10 -25.62 8.42
CA LYS A 284 16.56 -25.88 8.29
C LYS A 284 17.41 -25.26 9.40
N TYR A 285 16.93 -24.22 10.09
CA TYR A 285 17.67 -23.53 11.16
C TYR A 285 16.80 -23.37 12.41
N GLN A 286 17.22 -23.94 13.55
CA GLN A 286 16.61 -23.73 14.87
C GLN A 286 15.06 -23.86 14.93
N ASP A 287 14.47 -24.76 14.13
CA ASP A 287 13.03 -24.98 14.04
C ASP A 287 12.16 -23.83 13.47
N GLU A 288 12.76 -22.81 12.85
CA GLU A 288 12.05 -21.65 12.27
C GLU A 288 12.53 -21.32 10.82
N CYS A 289 11.65 -20.78 9.98
CA CYS A 289 12.04 -20.22 8.66
C CYS A 289 12.66 -18.81 8.76
N GLY A 290 12.74 -18.27 9.98
CA GLY A 290 13.07 -16.87 10.25
C GLY A 290 11.91 -15.91 9.92
N PRO A 291 12.17 -14.59 9.89
CA PRO A 291 11.20 -13.56 9.54
C PRO A 291 10.47 -13.79 8.23
N ALA A 292 9.18 -13.40 8.18
CA ALA A 292 8.46 -13.26 6.94
C ALA A 292 8.79 -11.90 6.33
N TRP A 293 9.40 -11.88 5.15
CA TRP A 293 9.94 -10.66 4.53
C TRP A 293 8.97 -9.95 3.61
N THR A 294 8.35 -10.70 2.71
CA THR A 294 7.43 -10.15 1.71
C THR A 294 6.16 -10.97 1.69
N VAL A 295 5.05 -10.33 1.36
CA VAL A 295 3.74 -10.98 1.22
C VAL A 295 3.06 -10.49 -0.05
N SER A 296 2.30 -11.36 -0.71
CA SER A 296 1.51 -10.94 -1.87
C SER A 296 0.21 -11.73 -1.97
N TRP A 297 -0.83 -11.06 -2.44
CA TRP A 297 -2.11 -11.66 -2.75
C TRP A 297 -2.11 -12.14 -4.18
N GLN A 298 -2.81 -13.24 -4.46
CA GLN A 298 -3.15 -13.59 -5.83
C GLN A 298 -3.92 -12.42 -6.46
N PRO A 299 -3.47 -11.82 -7.58
CA PRO A 299 -4.02 -10.56 -8.06
C PRO A 299 -5.40 -10.66 -8.72
N ILE A 300 -5.84 -11.87 -9.06
CA ILE A 300 -7.12 -12.16 -9.74
C ILE A 300 -7.79 -13.38 -9.10
N ASN A 301 -8.97 -13.76 -9.59
CA ASN A 301 -9.69 -14.98 -9.20
C ASN A 301 -10.08 -15.05 -7.71
N GLY A 302 -10.50 -13.91 -7.15
CA GLY A 302 -11.05 -13.86 -5.79
C GLY A 302 -10.02 -13.88 -4.66
N HIS A 303 -8.73 -13.68 -4.97
CA HIS A 303 -7.66 -13.44 -4.00
C HIS A 303 -7.56 -14.51 -2.90
N ASN A 304 -7.87 -15.76 -3.23
CA ASN A 304 -7.93 -16.85 -2.24
C ASN A 304 -6.57 -17.48 -1.94
N LYS A 305 -5.50 -17.01 -2.57
CA LYS A 305 -4.14 -17.44 -2.29
C LYS A 305 -3.29 -16.28 -1.84
N VAL A 306 -2.44 -16.54 -0.86
CA VAL A 306 -1.41 -15.63 -0.38
C VAL A 306 -0.07 -16.35 -0.48
N ILE A 307 0.95 -15.62 -0.87
CA ILE A 307 2.34 -16.09 -0.94
C ILE A 307 3.19 -15.21 -0.02
N ALA A 308 4.19 -15.82 0.62
CA ALA A 308 5.19 -15.07 1.39
C ALA A 308 6.59 -15.69 1.25
N SER A 309 7.61 -14.85 1.40
CA SER A 309 9.02 -15.24 1.41
C SER A 309 9.62 -15.12 2.80
N TYR A 310 10.60 -15.96 3.10
CA TYR A 310 11.22 -16.09 4.42
C TYR A 310 12.74 -15.90 4.37
N ALA A 311 13.35 -15.67 5.53
CA ALA A 311 14.77 -15.36 5.66
C ALA A 311 15.69 -16.52 5.22
N ASP A 312 15.23 -17.75 5.37
CA ASP A 312 15.94 -18.98 4.95
C ASP A 312 15.80 -19.28 3.44
N GLY A 313 15.12 -18.41 2.68
CA GLY A 313 14.81 -18.61 1.27
C GLY A 313 13.55 -19.44 1.00
N THR A 314 12.83 -19.87 2.03
CA THR A 314 11.54 -20.55 1.89
C THR A 314 10.51 -19.60 1.26
N VAL A 315 9.71 -20.15 0.35
CA VAL A 315 8.52 -19.50 -0.21
C VAL A 315 7.32 -20.37 0.10
N ALA A 316 6.34 -19.81 0.81
CA ALA A 316 5.13 -20.52 1.19
C ALA A 316 3.91 -19.93 0.48
N ILE A 317 3.01 -20.80 0.03
CA ILE A 317 1.78 -20.44 -0.66
C ILE A 317 0.62 -21.09 0.09
N TRP A 318 -0.32 -20.29 0.57
CA TRP A 318 -1.50 -20.76 1.28
C TRP A 318 -2.75 -20.57 0.42
N ASN A 319 -3.66 -21.54 0.48
CA ASN A 319 -5.02 -21.39 0.00
C ASN A 319 -5.93 -21.04 1.18
N LEU A 320 -6.37 -19.79 1.26
CA LEU A 320 -7.19 -19.23 2.34
C LEU A 320 -8.57 -19.90 2.46
N LYS A 321 -9.02 -20.57 1.39
CA LYS A 321 -10.30 -21.31 1.34
C LYS A 321 -10.14 -22.81 1.55
N THR A 322 -8.97 -23.29 2.00
CA THR A 322 -8.79 -24.72 2.28
C THR A 322 -9.84 -25.20 3.29
N GLU A 323 -10.45 -26.36 3.04
CA GLU A 323 -11.35 -27.03 4.00
C GLU A 323 -10.62 -28.12 4.80
N ASN A 324 -9.35 -28.37 4.47
CA ASN A 324 -8.55 -29.38 5.13
C ASN A 324 -8.24 -28.96 6.57
N ARG A 325 -8.84 -29.67 7.53
CA ARG A 325 -8.70 -29.40 8.97
C ARG A 325 -7.30 -29.66 9.51
N ILE A 326 -6.48 -30.48 8.86
CA ILE A 326 -5.09 -30.75 9.29
C ILE A 326 -4.22 -29.52 9.04
N LEU A 327 -4.58 -28.69 8.06
CA LEU A 327 -3.89 -27.44 7.73
C LEU A 327 -4.44 -26.25 8.50
N LYS A 328 -5.34 -26.47 9.47
CA LYS A 328 -5.94 -25.42 10.30
C LYS A 328 -5.82 -25.76 11.77
N ALA A 329 -5.37 -24.81 12.56
CA ALA A 329 -5.53 -24.84 14.01
C ALA A 329 -6.46 -23.70 14.42
N ALA A 330 -7.56 -24.02 15.11
CA ALA A 330 -8.39 -23.00 15.73
C ALA A 330 -7.87 -22.77 17.15
N THR A 331 -7.56 -21.52 17.50
CA THR A 331 -7.25 -21.17 18.89
C THR A 331 -8.55 -20.88 19.66
N PRO A 332 -8.53 -20.94 21.01
CA PRO A 332 -9.69 -20.65 21.84
C PRO A 332 -10.30 -19.26 21.60
N ASP A 333 -9.50 -18.31 21.11
CA ASP A 333 -9.91 -16.92 20.83
C ASP A 333 -10.61 -16.76 19.47
N GLY A 334 -10.86 -17.86 18.75
CA GLY A 334 -11.47 -17.86 17.42
C GLY A 334 -10.52 -17.51 16.28
N LEU A 335 -9.21 -17.40 16.57
CA LEU A 335 -8.16 -17.23 15.56
C LEU A 335 -8.04 -18.52 14.75
N THR A 336 -7.97 -18.40 13.43
CA THR A 336 -7.57 -19.52 12.56
C THR A 336 -6.10 -19.36 12.23
N GLU A 337 -5.27 -20.31 12.67
CA GLU A 337 -3.90 -20.53 12.17
C GLU A 337 -3.91 -21.54 11.03
#